data_AF-A0A0R3SLQ1-F1
#
_entry.id   AF-A0A0R3SLQ1-F1
#
_cell.length_a   1.000
_cell.length_b   1.000
_cell.length_c   1.000
_cell.angle_alpha   90.00
_cell.angle_beta   90.00
_cell.angle_gamma   90.00
#
_symmetry.space_group_name_H-M   'P 1'
#
loop_
_entity.id
_entity.type
_entity.pdbx_description
1 polymer ?
#
loop_
_entity_poly.entity_id
_entity_poly.type
_entity_poly.pdbx_seq_one_letter_code
_entity_poly.pdbx_strand_id
1 'polypeptide(L)'
;MTVEGCYQCTHRSSSKKNKYSEQWRAQSKVDLWKASGKVIVTKTVQKIPFQRLVREIAQEYKSDLRFQMTAVVALQEAAEAYLVGFIENTNLCAIRERRVTIMPKDMQLARRIRDECV
;
A
#
# COMPACT_ATOMS: atom_id res chain seq x y z
N MET A 1 23.75 -8.43 -14.96
CA MET A 1 24.28 -7.14 -15.45
C MET A 1 23.55 -6.04 -14.68
N THR A 2 24.32 -5.28 -13.91
CA THR A 2 23.98 -4.10 -13.09
C THR A 2 22.71 -4.18 -12.23
N VAL A 3 22.82 -4.87 -11.09
CA VAL A 3 22.18 -4.34 -9.87
C VAL A 3 22.96 -3.09 -9.49
N GLU A 4 22.57 -1.95 -10.07
CA GLU A 4 22.96 -0.64 -9.55
C GLU A 4 22.39 -0.53 -8.14
N GLY A 5 23.20 -0.97 -7.19
CA GLY A 5 22.98 -0.77 -5.78
C GLY A 5 22.79 0.71 -5.54
N CYS A 6 21.63 1.05 -4.98
CA CYS A 6 21.24 2.37 -4.55
C CYS A 6 22.46 3.21 -4.11
N TYR A 7 22.67 4.33 -4.80
CA TYR A 7 23.74 5.33 -4.72
C TYR A 7 23.95 6.00 -3.33
N GLN A 8 23.57 5.35 -2.23
CA GLN A 8 23.51 5.92 -0.88
C GLN A 8 24.44 5.25 0.15
N CYS A 9 25.30 4.32 -0.26
CA CYS A 9 26.12 3.54 0.68
C CYS A 9 27.39 4.26 1.21
N THR A 10 27.79 5.41 0.70
CA THR A 10 29.12 6.00 1.00
C THR A 10 29.22 6.82 2.28
N HIS A 11 28.11 7.17 2.96
CA HIS A 11 28.15 8.00 4.18
C HIS A 11 27.09 7.60 5.23
N ARG A 12 27.12 6.38 5.77
CA ARG A 12 26.11 5.97 6.78
C ARG A 12 26.68 5.16 7.95
N SER A 13 26.32 5.57 9.17
CA SER A 13 26.68 4.93 10.43
C SER A 13 26.17 3.49 10.54
N SER A 14 26.93 2.59 11.18
CA SER A 14 26.67 1.13 11.22
C SER A 14 25.27 0.74 11.70
N SER A 15 24.69 1.47 12.66
CA SER A 15 23.31 1.21 13.13
C SER A 15 22.25 1.38 12.03
N LYS A 16 22.45 2.34 11.11
CA LYS A 16 21.54 2.58 9.98
C LYS A 16 21.65 1.52 8.88
N LYS A 17 22.76 0.77 8.83
CA LYS A 17 22.96 -0.34 7.87
C LYS A 17 22.10 -1.56 8.23
N ASN A 18 21.97 -1.89 9.52
CA ASN A 18 21.12 -2.99 9.98
C ASN A 18 19.63 -2.74 9.76
N LYS A 19 19.15 -1.52 10.01
CA LYS A 19 17.73 -1.20 9.81
C LYS A 19 17.29 -1.26 8.34
N TYR A 20 18.19 -0.87 7.42
CA TYR A 20 17.95 -1.00 5.99
C TYR A 20 17.96 -2.48 5.54
N SER A 21 18.83 -3.33 6.09
CA SER A 21 18.84 -4.76 5.74
C SER A 21 17.57 -5.50 6.21
N GLU A 22 16.98 -5.08 7.34
CA GLU A 22 15.66 -5.56 7.78
C GLU A 22 14.52 -5.07 6.88
N GLN A 23 14.56 -3.80 6.45
CA GLN A 23 13.64 -3.26 5.46
C GLN A 23 13.72 -4.00 4.13
N TRP A 24 14.93 -4.27 3.63
CA TRP A 24 15.12 -5.03 2.39
C TRP A 24 14.52 -6.43 2.50
N ARG A 25 14.64 -7.10 3.66
CA ARG A 25 13.95 -8.37 3.91
C ARG A 25 12.42 -8.23 3.88
N ALA A 26 11.88 -7.13 4.41
CA ALA A 26 10.45 -6.85 4.34
C ALA A 26 10.01 -6.56 2.88
N GLN A 27 10.81 -5.80 2.13
CA GLN A 27 10.58 -5.50 0.73
C GLN A 27 10.63 -6.77 -0.12
N SER A 28 11.59 -7.67 0.11
CA SER A 28 11.64 -8.97 -0.56
C SER A 28 10.40 -9.81 -0.30
N LYS A 29 9.80 -9.76 0.90
CA LYS A 29 8.51 -10.43 1.17
C LYS A 29 7.36 -9.80 0.35
N VAL A 30 7.35 -8.46 0.22
CA VAL A 30 6.39 -7.74 -0.62
C VAL A 30 6.58 -8.10 -2.09
N ASP A 31 7.82 -8.15 -2.58
CA ASP A 31 8.15 -8.48 -3.96
C ASP A 31 7.77 -9.94 -4.28
N LEU A 32 8.02 -10.87 -3.35
CA LEU A 32 7.55 -12.26 -3.44
C LEU A 32 6.02 -12.36 -3.44
N TRP A 33 5.34 -11.55 -2.63
CA TRP A 33 3.89 -11.50 -2.59
C TRP A 33 3.28 -10.94 -3.89
N LYS A 34 3.92 -9.92 -4.49
CA LYS A 34 3.55 -9.39 -5.80
C LYS A 34 3.80 -10.40 -6.92
N ALA A 35 4.98 -11.04 -6.92
CA ALA A 35 5.38 -12.01 -7.95
C ALA A 35 4.51 -13.28 -7.95
N SER A 36 3.98 -13.68 -6.79
CA SER A 36 3.07 -14.82 -6.68
C SER A 36 1.65 -14.53 -7.21
N GLY A 37 1.38 -13.34 -7.77
CA GLY A 37 0.05 -12.90 -8.20
C GLY A 37 -0.95 -12.78 -7.06
N LYS A 38 -0.48 -12.97 -5.82
CA LYS A 38 -1.28 -13.24 -4.62
C LYS A 38 -2.06 -12.00 -4.18
N VAL A 39 -1.65 -10.81 -4.58
CA VAL A 39 -2.40 -9.54 -4.41
C VAL A 39 -3.82 -9.62 -4.97
N ILE A 40 -3.95 -10.25 -6.14
CA ILE A 40 -5.21 -10.29 -6.88
C ILE A 40 -6.06 -11.48 -6.42
N VAL A 41 -5.41 -12.59 -6.04
CA VAL A 41 -6.09 -13.85 -5.71
C VAL A 41 -6.35 -14.03 -4.20
N THR A 42 -5.60 -13.35 -3.33
CA THR A 42 -5.81 -13.39 -1.88
C THR A 42 -6.28 -12.04 -1.36
N LYS A 43 -7.53 -12.05 -0.90
CA LYS A 43 -8.16 -10.93 -0.21
C LYS A 43 -7.49 -10.75 1.15
N THR A 44 -6.68 -9.71 1.28
CA THR A 44 -5.99 -9.35 2.52
C THR A 44 -6.97 -8.78 3.54
N VAL A 45 -8.02 -8.11 3.06
CA VAL A 45 -9.11 -7.61 3.89
C VAL A 45 -10.16 -8.70 4.11
N GLN A 46 -10.66 -8.83 5.33
CA GLN A 46 -11.75 -9.77 5.63
C GLN A 46 -13.01 -9.42 4.82
N LYS A 47 -13.61 -10.42 4.17
CA LYS A 47 -14.73 -10.23 3.22
C LYS A 47 -15.99 -9.66 3.87
N ILE A 48 -16.34 -10.15 5.05
CA ILE A 48 -17.59 -9.78 5.75
C ILE A 48 -17.57 -8.31 6.21
N PRO A 49 -16.55 -7.80 6.92
CA PRO A 49 -16.53 -6.39 7.31
C PRO A 49 -16.43 -5.44 6.12
N PHE A 50 -15.66 -5.78 5.07
CA PHE A 50 -15.61 -4.97 3.86
C PHE A 50 -16.98 -4.88 3.18
N GLN A 51 -17.70 -6.00 3.07
CA GLN A 51 -19.06 -6.01 2.53
C GLN A 51 -20.04 -5.18 3.36
N ARG A 52 -19.91 -5.17 4.70
CA ARG A 52 -20.74 -4.32 5.57
C ARG A 52 -20.47 -2.85 5.31
N LEU A 53 -19.21 -2.45 5.25
CA LEU A 53 -18.79 -1.08 4.95
C LEU A 53 -19.30 -0.59 3.59
N VAL A 54 -19.17 -1.41 2.54
CA VAL A 54 -19.68 -1.05 1.20
C VAL A 54 -21.18 -0.80 1.22
N ARG A 55 -21.94 -1.58 2.00
CA ARG A 55 -23.40 -1.41 2.11
C ARG A 55 -23.78 -0.17 2.91
N GLU A 56 -23.06 0.09 4.00
CA GLU A 56 -23.22 1.29 4.84
C GLU A 56 -23.05 2.56 4.01
N ILE A 57 -21.91 2.67 3.30
CA ILE A 57 -21.63 3.82 2.43
C ILE A 57 -22.69 3.96 1.33
N ALA A 58 -23.08 2.85 0.68
CA ALA A 58 -24.05 2.90 -0.39
C ALA A 58 -25.46 3.34 0.06
N GLN A 59 -25.83 2.99 1.29
CA GLN A 59 -27.11 3.40 1.89
C GLN A 59 -27.19 4.90 2.14
N GLU A 60 -26.08 5.60 2.33
CA GLU A 60 -26.05 7.06 2.43
C GLU A 60 -26.46 7.75 1.13
N TYR A 61 -26.21 7.13 -0.03
CA TYR A 61 -26.55 7.70 -1.33
C TYR A 61 -27.96 7.33 -1.79
N LYS A 62 -28.39 6.09 -1.56
CA LYS A 62 -29.72 5.62 -1.96
C LYS A 62 -30.15 4.43 -1.09
N SER A 63 -31.41 4.43 -0.65
CA SER A 63 -31.99 3.31 0.09
C SER A 63 -32.25 2.11 -0.85
N ASP A 64 -32.20 0.90 -0.30
CA ASP A 64 -32.56 -0.37 -0.97
C ASP A 64 -31.70 -0.82 -2.16
N LEU A 65 -30.40 -0.51 -2.17
CA LEU A 65 -29.47 -1.08 -3.16
C LEU A 65 -29.15 -2.56 -2.91
N ARG A 66 -29.24 -3.37 -3.97
CA ARG A 66 -28.79 -4.76 -4.01
C ARG A 66 -27.47 -4.86 -4.78
N PHE A 67 -26.47 -5.46 -4.14
CA PHE A 67 -25.16 -5.70 -4.74
C PHE A 67 -25.06 -7.14 -5.27
N GLN A 68 -24.54 -7.28 -6.48
CA GLN A 68 -24.06 -8.57 -6.99
C GLN A 68 -22.79 -8.97 -6.23
N MET A 69 -22.60 -10.27 -5.98
CA MET A 69 -21.42 -10.76 -5.26
C MET A 69 -20.10 -10.41 -5.98
N THR A 70 -20.09 -10.50 -7.32
CA THR A 70 -18.94 -10.14 -8.16
C THR A 70 -18.58 -8.66 -8.06
N ALA A 71 -19.56 -7.77 -7.95
CA ALA A 71 -19.33 -6.33 -7.80
C ALA A 71 -18.61 -6.02 -6.48
N VAL A 72 -19.01 -6.65 -5.37
CA VAL A 72 -18.33 -6.49 -4.07
C VAL A 72 -16.90 -7.01 -4.11
N VAL A 73 -16.65 -8.09 -4.87
CA VAL A 73 -15.30 -8.62 -5.07
C VAL A 73 -14.43 -7.65 -5.87
N ALA A 74 -14.93 -7.12 -6.98
CA ALA A 74 -14.21 -6.14 -7.78
C ALA A 74 -13.88 -4.87 -6.99
N LEU A 75 -14.82 -4.37 -6.18
CA LEU A 75 -14.57 -3.22 -5.28
C LEU A 75 -13.47 -3.53 -4.26
N GLN A 76 -13.44 -4.74 -3.73
CA GLN A 76 -12.41 -5.15 -2.79
C GLN A 76 -11.03 -5.21 -3.46
N GLU A 77 -10.94 -5.83 -4.64
CA GLU A 77 -9.69 -5.92 -5.41
C GLU A 77 -9.17 -4.53 -5.79
N ALA A 78 -10.05 -3.64 -6.26
CA ALA A 78 -9.69 -2.26 -6.57
C ALA A 78 -9.19 -1.49 -5.34
N ALA A 79 -9.87 -1.62 -4.20
CA ALA A 79 -9.47 -0.97 -2.95
C ALA A 79 -8.11 -1.49 -2.43
N GLU A 80 -7.89 -2.81 -2.46
CA GLU A 80 -6.62 -3.41 -2.04
C GLU A 80 -5.47 -2.98 -2.97
N ALA A 81 -5.68 -2.99 -4.28
CA ALA A 81 -4.68 -2.52 -5.25
C ALA A 81 -4.33 -1.04 -5.05
N TYR A 82 -5.33 -0.20 -4.81
CA TYR A 82 -5.14 1.21 -4.52
C TYR A 82 -4.32 1.43 -3.25
N LEU A 83 -4.68 0.76 -2.15
CA LEU A 83 -3.99 0.91 -0.86
C LEU A 83 -2.53 0.44 -0.94
N VAL A 84 -2.26 -0.65 -1.65
CA VAL A 84 -0.88 -1.15 -1.86
C VAL A 84 -0.04 -0.12 -2.61
N GLY A 85 -0.53 0.38 -3.75
CA GLY A 85 0.17 1.40 -4.51
C GLY A 85 0.33 2.73 -3.74
N PHE A 86 -0.68 3.10 -2.94
CA PHE A 86 -0.61 4.29 -2.09
C PHE A 86 0.48 4.14 -1.02
N ILE A 87 0.50 3.02 -0.29
CA ILE A 87 1.48 2.75 0.76
C ILE A 87 2.90 2.73 0.18
N GLU A 88 3.10 2.20 -1.02
CA GLU A 88 4.39 2.26 -1.73
C GLU A 88 4.87 3.69 -1.95
N ASN A 89 4.00 4.59 -2.40
CA ASN A 89 4.34 6.00 -2.55
C ASN A 89 4.64 6.67 -1.21
N THR A 90 3.91 6.33 -0.15
CA THR A 90 4.19 6.85 1.20
C THR A 90 5.54 6.37 1.73
N ASN A 91 5.94 5.14 1.41
CA ASN A 91 7.25 4.60 1.76
C ASN A 91 8.37 5.34 1.02
N LEU A 92 8.19 5.65 -0.27
CA LEU A 92 9.14 6.48 -1.03
C LEU A 92 9.28 7.89 -0.42
N CYS A 93 8.18 8.48 0.04
CA CYS A 93 8.20 9.77 0.75
C CYS A 93 8.99 9.69 2.06
N ALA A 94 8.79 8.64 2.86
CA ALA A 94 9.54 8.42 4.09
C ALA A 94 11.05 8.22 3.82
N ILE A 95 11.40 7.46 2.77
CA ILE A 95 12.79 7.23 2.34
C ILE A 95 13.44 8.54 1.87
N ARG A 96 12.70 9.42 1.19
CA ARG A 96 13.19 10.75 0.80
C ARG A 96 13.62 11.58 2.01
N GLU A 97 12.92 11.43 3.13
CA GLU A 97 13.28 12.06 4.41
C GLU A 97 14.28 11.22 5.25
N ARG A 98 14.91 10.19 4.66
CA ARG A 98 15.86 9.28 5.30
C ARG A 98 15.27 8.47 6.48
N ARG A 99 13.95 8.30 6.52
CA ARG A 99 13.22 7.51 7.51
C ARG A 99 12.77 6.16 6.93
N VAL A 100 12.49 5.24 7.84
CA VAL A 100 12.01 3.88 7.56
C VAL A 100 10.55 3.70 7.96
N THR A 101 10.13 4.41 9.00
CA THR A 101 8.77 4.38 9.52
C THR A 101 7.91 5.41 8.77
N ILE A 102 6.82 4.93 8.18
CA ILE A 102 5.82 5.76 7.49
C ILE A 102 5.05 6.56 8.54
N MET A 103 4.82 7.85 8.27
CA MET A 103 4.11 8.76 9.16
C MET A 103 2.91 9.40 8.43
N PRO A 104 1.92 9.95 9.16
CA PRO A 104 0.76 10.61 8.54
C PRO A 104 1.15 11.75 7.58
N LYS A 105 2.24 12.47 7.86
CA LYS A 105 2.79 13.50 6.95
C LYS A 105 3.23 12.95 5.59
N ASP A 106 3.73 11.71 5.54
CA ASP A 106 4.14 11.04 4.30
C ASP A 106 2.91 10.67 3.46
N MET A 107 1.83 10.25 4.12
CA MET A 107 0.54 9.96 3.47
C MET A 107 -0.09 11.22 2.90
N GLN A 108 -0.09 12.33 3.67
CA GLN A 108 -0.58 13.62 3.20
C GLN A 108 0.22 14.13 2.00
N LEU A 109 1.55 14.00 2.05
CA LEU A 109 2.41 14.38 0.93
C LEU A 109 2.16 13.51 -0.30
N ALA A 110 2.07 12.19 -0.15
CA ALA A 110 1.80 11.28 -1.26
C ALA A 110 0.45 11.58 -1.92
N ARG A 111 -0.58 11.88 -1.12
CA ARG A 111 -1.91 12.26 -1.59
C ARG A 111 -1.90 13.59 -2.35
N ARG A 112 -1.18 14.60 -1.84
CA ARG A 112 -1.00 15.89 -2.53
C ARG A 112 -0.29 15.74 -3.88
N ILE A 113 0.72 14.88 -3.97
CA ILE A 113 1.47 14.66 -5.22
C ILE A 113 0.62 13.91 -6.26
N ARG A 114 -0.31 13.07 -5.82
CA ARG A 114 -1.22 12.33 -6.70
C ARG A 114 -2.42 13.14 -7.19
N ASP A 115 -2.53 14.41 -6.81
CA ASP A 115 -3.71 15.26 -7.05
C ASP A 115 -5.04 14.62 -6.58
N GLU A 116 -4.96 13.72 -5.59
CA GLU A 116 -6.11 13.15 -4.87
C GLU A 116 -6.64 14.18 -3.85
N CYS A 117 -6.96 15.37 -4.35
CA CYS A 117 -7.59 16.44 -3.60
C CYS A 117 -9.01 15.99 -3.23
N VAL A 118 -9.32 15.97 -1.93
CA VAL A 118 -10.71 16.12 -1.44
C VAL A 118 -10.81 17.50 -0.86
#